data_AF-A0A6P1HT93-F1
#
_entry.id   AF-A0A6P1HT93-F1
#
_cell.length_a   1.000
_cell.length_b   1.000
_cell.length_c   1.000
_cell.angle_alpha   90.00
_cell.angle_beta   90.00
_cell.angle_gamma   90.00
#
_symmetry.space_group_name_H-M   'P 1'
#
loop_
_entity.id
_entity.type
_entity.pdbx_description
1 polymer ?
#
loop_
_entity_poly.entity_id
_entity_poly.type
_entity_poly.pdbx_seq_one_letter_code
_entity_poly.pdbx_strand_id
1 'polypeptide(L)'
;MSEIDIATTIYIIFMIVATFVSFKYGSNMIRKTGLFLPQALIAGTINLALGLFSIIGWFFFAWGVNEFLFFGGLVLGIGLLVVCEAVLITTLFLKRKKWIQIYNETFN
;
A
#
# COMPACT_ATOMS: atom_id res chain seq x y z
N MET A 1 -1.14 25.99 -8.18
CA MET A 1 -1.52 24.95 -7.19
C MET A 1 -1.43 25.57 -5.82
N SER A 2 -2.47 25.40 -5.00
CA SER A 2 -2.43 25.80 -3.59
C SER A 2 -1.58 24.82 -2.78
N GLU A 3 -1.19 25.21 -1.56
CA GLU A 3 -0.48 24.33 -0.62
C GLU A 3 -1.29 23.07 -0.30
N ILE A 4 -2.63 23.20 -0.23
CA ILE A 4 -3.56 22.10 -0.01
C ILE A 4 -3.52 21.10 -1.18
N ASP A 5 -3.50 21.59 -2.42
CA ASP A 5 -3.41 20.73 -3.60
C ASP A 5 -2.10 19.94 -3.62
N ILE A 6 -0.99 20.59 -3.24
CA ILE A 6 0.33 19.98 -3.17
C ILE A 6 0.33 18.88 -2.10
N ALA A 7 -0.13 19.20 -0.88
CA ALA A 7 -0.18 18.24 0.22
C ALA A 7 -1.08 17.03 -0.12
N THR A 8 -2.24 17.27 -0.72
CA THR A 8 -3.17 16.21 -1.14
C THR A 8 -2.53 15.33 -2.22
N THR A 9 -1.83 15.94 -3.17
CA THR A 9 -1.13 15.20 -4.24
C THR A 9 -0.01 14.32 -3.66
N ILE A 10 0.83 14.87 -2.78
CA ILE A 10 1.90 14.12 -2.10
C ILE A 10 1.30 12.97 -1.29
N TYR A 11 0.20 13.23 -0.59
CA TYR A 11 -0.51 12.25 0.21
C TYR A 11 -0.96 11.05 -0.63
N ILE A 12 -1.64 11.29 -1.75
CA ILE A 12 -2.09 10.24 -2.68
C ILE A 12 -0.91 9.50 -3.30
N ILE A 13 0.13 10.22 -3.74
CA ILE A 13 1.32 9.60 -4.33
C ILE A 13 1.99 8.66 -3.33
N PHE A 14 2.12 9.07 -2.06
CA PHE A 14 2.75 8.24 -1.05
C PHE A 14 1.98 6.93 -0.81
N MET A 15 0.63 6.98 -0.84
CA MET A 15 -0.22 5.79 -0.75
C MET A 15 -0.02 4.84 -1.94
N ILE A 16 0.12 5.38 -3.15
CA ILE A 16 0.42 4.58 -4.35
C ILE A 16 1.80 3.94 -4.25
N VAL A 17 2.81 4.71 -3.81
CA VAL A 17 4.18 4.21 -3.60
C VAL A 17 4.20 3.10 -2.55
N ALA A 18 3.45 3.24 -1.46
CA ALA A 18 3.31 2.20 -0.43
C ALA A 18 2.80 0.89 -1.03
N THR A 19 1.78 0.95 -1.89
CA THR A 19 1.24 -0.24 -2.58
C THR A 19 2.28 -0.86 -3.51
N PHE A 20 3.00 -0.04 -4.27
CA PHE A 20 4.04 -0.53 -5.18
C PHE A 20 5.19 -1.22 -4.45
N VAL A 21 5.68 -0.62 -3.36
CA VAL A 21 6.74 -1.18 -2.50
C VAL A 21 6.30 -2.53 -1.93
N SER A 22 5.08 -2.60 -1.42
CA SER A 22 4.50 -3.80 -0.81
C SER A 22 4.29 -4.92 -1.84
N PHE A 23 3.82 -4.57 -3.04
CA PHE A 23 3.71 -5.50 -4.15
C PHE A 23 5.08 -6.05 -4.57
N LYS A 24 6.09 -5.18 -4.68
CA LYS A 24 7.45 -5.59 -5.03
C LYS A 24 8.03 -6.55 -3.99
N TYR A 25 7.82 -6.26 -2.71
CA TYR A 25 8.18 -7.16 -1.61
C TYR A 25 7.47 -8.52 -1.75
N GLY A 26 6.14 -8.53 -1.78
CA GLY A 26 5.35 -9.76 -1.81
C GLY A 26 5.68 -10.61 -3.04
N SER A 27 5.73 -10.01 -4.22
CA SER A 27 6.04 -10.72 -5.46
C SER A 27 7.44 -11.35 -5.46
N ASN A 28 8.45 -10.65 -4.95
CA ASN A 28 9.81 -11.17 -4.86
C ASN A 28 9.92 -12.30 -3.85
N MET A 29 9.31 -12.14 -2.67
CA MET A 29 9.38 -13.14 -1.61
C MET A 29 8.59 -14.42 -1.95
N ILE A 30 7.44 -14.31 -2.61
CA ILE A 30 6.68 -15.48 -3.06
C ILE A 30 7.49 -16.29 -4.08
N ARG A 31 8.18 -15.65 -5.03
CA ARG A 31 9.06 -16.34 -5.99
C ARG A 31 10.25 -17.04 -5.34
N LYS A 32 10.75 -16.48 -4.24
CA LYS A 32 11.92 -17.04 -3.52
C LYS A 32 11.57 -18.14 -2.55
N THR A 33 10.38 -18.08 -1.94
CA THR A 33 9.98 -18.98 -0.85
C THR A 33 8.92 -20.00 -1.24
N GLY A 34 8.18 -19.77 -2.33
CA GLY A 34 7.00 -20.55 -2.71
C GLY A 34 5.79 -20.35 -1.78
N LEU A 35 5.94 -19.61 -0.67
CA LEU A 35 4.91 -19.43 0.35
C LEU A 35 4.04 -18.21 0.03
N PHE A 36 2.85 -18.43 -0.52
CA PHE A 36 1.94 -17.33 -0.85
C PHE A 36 1.39 -16.60 0.39
N LEU A 37 0.69 -17.34 1.27
CA LEU A 37 -0.10 -16.75 2.35
C LEU A 37 0.74 -15.92 3.35
N PRO A 38 1.87 -16.42 3.87
CA PRO A 38 2.70 -15.64 4.80
C PRO A 38 3.24 -14.36 4.16
N GLN A 39 3.70 -14.44 2.92
CA GLN A 39 4.30 -13.29 2.23
C GLN A 39 3.26 -12.26 1.79
N ALA A 40 2.04 -12.70 1.47
CA ALA A 40 0.92 -11.81 1.20
C ALA A 40 0.48 -11.04 2.46
N LEU A 41 0.46 -11.70 3.62
CA LEU A 41 0.17 -11.03 4.90
C LEU A 41 1.24 -10.02 5.26
N ILE A 42 2.53 -10.37 5.11
CA ILE A 42 3.62 -9.42 5.39
C ILE A 42 3.56 -8.23 4.42
N ALA A 43 3.30 -8.47 3.13
CA ALA A 43 3.12 -7.39 2.15
C ALA A 43 1.95 -6.46 2.53
N GLY A 44 0.80 -7.02 2.94
CA GLY A 44 -0.33 -6.23 3.44
C GLY A 44 0.05 -5.40 4.68
N THR A 45 0.73 -6.00 5.66
CA THR A 45 1.19 -5.27 6.85
C THR A 45 2.14 -4.11 6.49
N ILE A 46 3.05 -4.30 5.52
CA ILE A 46 3.92 -3.22 5.03
C ILE A 46 3.08 -2.09 4.41
N ASN A 47 2.09 -2.42 3.58
CA ASN A 47 1.24 -1.43 2.93
C ASN A 47 0.37 -0.66 3.94
N LEU A 48 -0.22 -1.35 4.92
CA LEU A 48 -0.94 -0.73 6.02
C LEU A 48 -0.04 0.21 6.84
N ALA A 49 1.17 -0.23 7.21
CA ALA A 49 2.09 0.58 7.99
C ALA A 49 2.51 1.85 7.24
N LEU A 50 2.86 1.73 5.96
CA LEU A 50 3.22 2.88 5.12
C LEU A 50 2.04 3.81 4.87
N GLY A 51 0.84 3.28 4.62
CA GLY A 51 -0.35 4.11 4.48
C GLY A 51 -0.76 4.80 5.77
N LEU A 52 -0.53 4.17 6.93
CA LEU A 52 -0.69 4.82 8.24
C LEU A 52 0.28 5.98 8.42
N PHE A 53 1.56 5.82 8.04
CA PHE A 53 2.50 6.95 8.06
C PHE A 53 2.07 8.09 7.14
N SER A 54 1.44 7.76 6.01
CA SER A 54 0.84 8.75 5.13
C SER A 54 -0.27 9.54 5.83
N ILE A 55 -1.21 8.85 6.51
CA ILE A 55 -2.29 9.48 7.27
C ILE A 55 -1.73 10.36 8.40
N ILE A 56 -0.70 9.88 9.11
CA ILE A 56 -0.02 10.67 10.14
C ILE A 56 0.61 11.94 9.55
N GLY A 57 1.28 11.83 8.40
CA GLY A 57 1.82 12.99 7.69
C GLY A 57 0.72 14.00 7.31
N TRP A 58 -0.42 13.51 6.83
CA TRP A 58 -1.58 14.36 6.57
C TRP A 58 -2.10 15.05 7.83
N PHE A 59 -2.17 14.34 8.96
CA PHE A 59 -2.61 14.93 10.22
C PHE A 59 -1.75 16.12 10.64
N PHE A 60 -0.43 16.01 10.54
CA PHE A 60 0.48 17.13 10.85
C PHE A 60 0.24 18.35 9.97
N PHE A 61 -0.11 18.15 8.69
CA PHE A 61 -0.43 19.25 7.78
C PHE A 61 -1.81 19.86 8.09
N ALA A 62 -2.85 19.03 8.16
CA ALA A 62 -4.23 19.49 8.23
C ALA A 62 -4.62 20.09 9.60
N TRP A 63 -3.93 19.71 10.69
CA TRP A 63 -4.20 20.20 12.05
C TRP A 63 -4.15 21.74 12.16
N GLY A 64 -3.27 22.39 11.40
CA GLY A 64 -3.10 23.84 11.41
C GLY A 64 -3.96 24.61 10.39
N VAL A 65 -4.71 23.91 9.52
CA VAL A 65 -5.41 24.54 8.39
C VAL A 65 -6.90 24.72 8.70
N ASN A 66 -7.67 23.64 8.76
CA ASN A 66 -9.06 23.63 9.26
C ASN A 66 -9.57 22.20 9.52
N GLU A 67 -10.66 22.11 10.28
CA GLU A 67 -11.29 20.84 10.65
C GLU A 67 -11.86 20.08 9.44
N PHE A 68 -12.41 20.79 8.46
CA PHE A 68 -12.99 20.17 7.27
C PHE A 68 -11.94 19.39 6.46
N LEU A 69 -10.75 19.97 6.27
CA LEU A 69 -9.64 19.33 5.58
C LEU A 69 -9.08 18.16 6.39
N PHE A 70 -9.04 18.29 7.72
CA PHE A 70 -8.63 17.22 8.62
C PHE A 70 -9.52 15.98 8.46
N PHE A 71 -10.84 16.13 8.64
CA PHE A 71 -11.77 15.01 8.52
C PHE A 71 -11.92 14.50 7.08
N GLY A 72 -11.97 15.41 6.10
CA GLY A 72 -12.06 15.05 4.69
C GLY A 72 -10.86 14.21 4.23
N GLY A 73 -9.65 14.61 4.60
CA GLY A 73 -8.45 13.87 4.26
C GLY A 73 -8.31 12.54 5.03
N LEU A 74 -8.84 12.45 6.26
CA LEU A 74 -8.93 11.16 6.97
C LEU A 74 -9.85 10.17 6.25
N VAL A 75 -11.04 10.60 5.84
CA VAL A 75 -11.99 9.76 5.09
C VAL A 75 -11.37 9.32 3.76
N LEU A 76 -10.74 10.26 3.04
CA LEU A 76 -10.01 9.95 1.81
C LEU A 76 -8.89 8.93 2.06
N GLY A 77 -8.11 9.15 3.12
CA GLY A 77 -7.02 8.29 3.53
C GLY A 77 -7.41 6.85 3.81
N ILE A 78 -8.45 6.68 4.64
CA ILE A 78 -9.00 5.37 4.98
C ILE A 78 -9.56 4.70 3.72
N GLY A 79 -10.31 5.45 2.89
CA GLY A 79 -10.85 4.94 1.64
C GLY A 79 -9.75 4.44 0.70
N LEU A 80 -8.70 5.23 0.50
CA LEU A 80 -7.54 4.85 -0.31
C LEU A 80 -6.79 3.67 0.29
N LEU A 81 -6.60 3.60 1.61
CA LEU A 81 -5.97 2.45 2.27
C LEU A 81 -6.70 1.15 1.95
N VAL A 82 -8.02 1.14 2.09
CA VAL A 82 -8.86 -0.05 1.80
C VAL A 82 -8.75 -0.45 0.33
N VAL A 83 -8.81 0.53 -0.59
CA VAL A 83 -8.68 0.27 -2.03
C VAL A 83 -7.29 -0.28 -2.36
N CYS A 84 -6.23 0.34 -1.83
CA CYS A 84 -4.85 -0.08 -2.02
C CYS A 84 -4.59 -1.50 -1.51
N GLU A 85 -5.10 -1.85 -0.32
CA GLU A 85 -5.04 -3.21 0.21
C GLU A 85 -5.77 -4.21 -0.68
N ALA A 86 -7.01 -3.89 -1.07
CA ALA A 86 -7.79 -4.78 -1.94
C ALA A 86 -7.07 -5.01 -3.28
N VAL A 87 -6.50 -3.97 -3.88
CA VAL A 87 -5.72 -4.05 -5.12
C VAL A 87 -4.45 -4.89 -4.91
N LEU A 88 -3.72 -4.68 -3.82
CA LEU A 88 -2.50 -5.43 -3.50
C LEU A 88 -2.78 -6.92 -3.38
N ILE A 89 -3.72 -7.30 -2.52
CA ILE A 89 -4.06 -8.70 -2.24
C ILE A 89 -4.61 -9.38 -3.49
N THR A 90 -5.52 -8.72 -4.23
CA THR A 90 -6.07 -9.25 -5.48
C THR A 90 -4.96 -9.51 -6.51
N THR A 91 -4.04 -8.56 -6.66
CA THR A 91 -2.94 -8.69 -7.63
C THR A 91 -1.97 -9.82 -7.26
N LEU A 92 -1.61 -9.93 -5.98
CA LEU A 92 -0.78 -11.03 -5.48
C LEU A 92 -1.47 -12.39 -5.70
N PHE A 93 -2.78 -12.47 -5.42
CA PHE A 93 -3.58 -13.68 -5.58
C PHE A 93 -3.66 -14.15 -7.04
N LEU A 94 -3.92 -13.23 -7.97
CA LEU A 94 -4.01 -13.54 -9.40
C LEU A 94 -2.68 -14.08 -9.95
N LYS A 95 -1.55 -13.55 -9.47
CA LYS A 95 -0.21 -13.95 -9.94
C LYS A 95 0.40 -15.12 -9.16
N ARG A 96 -0.25 -15.60 -8.08
CA ARG A 96 0.31 -16.60 -7.17
C ARG A 96 0.77 -17.89 -7.88
N LYS A 97 -0.06 -18.42 -8.81
CA LYS A 97 0.19 -19.71 -9.47
C LYS A 97 1.49 -19.64 -10.28
N LYS A 98 1.65 -18.55 -11.04
CA LYS A 98 2.85 -18.28 -11.84
C LYS A 98 4.11 -18.19 -10.98
N TRP A 99 4.04 -17.54 -9.82
CA TRP A 99 5.23 -17.37 -8.98
C TRP A 99 5.63 -18.63 -8.22
N ILE A 100 4.66 -19.43 -7.77
CA ILE A 100 4.93 -20.74 -7.16
C ILE A 100 5.53 -21.68 -8.19
N GLN A 101 5.05 -21.65 -9.44
CA GLN A 101 5.65 -22.41 -10.53
C GLN A 101 7.11 -22.01 -10.76
N ILE A 102 7.42 -20.71 -10.84
CA ILE A 102 8.80 -20.22 -10.98
C ILE A 102 9.70 -20.74 -9.85
N TYR A 103 9.21 -20.76 -8.60
CA TYR A 103 9.96 -21.32 -7.47
C TYR A 103 10.27 -22.80 -7.71
N ASN A 104 9.26 -23.60 -8.07
CA ASN A 104 9.43 -25.03 -8.33
C ASN A 104 10.43 -25.29 -9.46
N GLU A 105 10.37 -24.56 -10.57
CA GLU A 105 11.30 -24.70 -11.70
C GLU A 105 12.73 -24.28 -11.38
N THR A 106 12.93 -23.43 -10.37
CA THR A 106 14.26 -22.93 -10.00
C THR A 106 14.96 -23.83 -8.98
N PHE A 107 14.20 -24.55 -8.15
CA PHE A 107 14.73 -25.27 -6.98
C PHE A 107 14.38 -26.76 -6.91
N ASN A 108 13.55 -27.29 -7.83
CA ASN A 108 13.39 -28.72 -8.10
C ASN A 108 13.91 -29.07 -9.50
#